data_AF-A0A1N6KNH4-F1
#
_entry.id   AF-A0A1N6KNH4-F1
#
_cell.length_a   1.000
_cell.length_b   1.000
_cell.length_c   1.000
_cell.angle_alpha   90.00
_cell.angle_beta   90.00
_cell.angle_gamma   90.00
#
_symmetry.space_group_name_H-M   'P 1'
#
loop_
_entity.id
_entity.type
_entity.pdbx_description
1 polymer ?
#
loop_
_entity_poly.entity_id
_entity_poly.type
_entity_poly.pdbx_seq_one_letter_code
_entity_poly.pdbx_strand_id
1 'polypeptide(L)'
;MRRSLKWGSLKWGSLGFLILLLLGCAGIAVPIDLIVSLAFGWLLFLKRSPEVQINGSGILSGVVCLTLFAVGLHHFLRWLHGQIQQGQGGDPPTSPWKWSWTTSLVAIIVLMFVAGLTSVGVAHQTGWLLTSSEPLLSFGIMRGERSQAVNNLKQMGLALYNYHHHEETAYYPPGGTFDSQGRAQHGWQALILAQMDNQVLYNQINFDLPWNDRSNSTSFGTTLEFYNNPGIHGFEKDSKGYALSHYSGNAWVLGGDKSRNSKDITDGGAQTLMAGEAPSHFKPWGHPTNWRDPAQGINRSLDGFGGPFPGGANFSFVDGSVRYLKNTIDPRIFKALGTPSGGEVISNDQY
;
A
#
# COMPACT_ATOMS: atom_id res chain seq x y z
N MET A 1 -56.30 16.67 40.65
CA MET A 1 -55.85 17.42 39.46
C MET A 1 -54.54 16.81 38.95
N ARG A 2 -54.57 16.03 37.86
CA ARG A 2 -53.35 15.57 37.14
C ARG A 2 -53.47 16.06 35.70
N ARG A 3 -52.65 17.05 35.31
CA ARG A 3 -52.52 17.53 33.92
C ARG A 3 -51.51 16.64 33.19
N SER A 4 -51.95 15.96 32.13
CA SER A 4 -51.07 15.22 31.22
C SER A 4 -50.37 16.19 30.27
N LEU A 5 -49.04 16.28 30.31
CA LEU A 5 -48.25 16.97 29.28
C LEU A 5 -48.14 16.07 28.03
N LYS A 6 -48.68 16.54 26.91
CA LYS A 6 -48.53 15.90 25.59
C LYS A 6 -47.15 16.23 24.98
N TRP A 7 -46.26 15.23 24.92
CA TRP A 7 -44.95 15.27 24.26
C TRP A 7 -45.06 14.92 22.76
N GLY A 8 -45.73 15.76 21.97
CA GLY A 8 -46.19 15.37 20.63
C GLY A 8 -45.47 15.93 19.41
N SER A 9 -44.87 17.13 19.44
CA SER A 9 -44.56 17.83 18.17
C SER A 9 -43.21 18.54 18.06
N LEU A 10 -42.37 18.53 19.09
CA LEU A 10 -41.16 19.39 19.13
C LEU A 10 -39.81 18.70 18.86
N LYS A 11 -39.80 17.43 18.40
CA LYS A 11 -38.54 16.67 18.23
C LYS A 11 -37.99 16.63 16.80
N TRP A 12 -38.83 16.76 15.78
CA TRP A 12 -38.38 16.63 14.38
C TRP A 12 -37.84 17.95 13.80
N GLY A 13 -38.49 19.08 14.11
CA GLY A 13 -38.02 20.40 13.64
C GLY A 13 -36.70 20.82 14.27
N SER A 14 -36.48 20.49 15.55
CA SER A 14 -35.25 20.78 16.28
C SER A 14 -34.07 19.92 15.80
N LEU A 15 -34.31 18.64 15.49
CA LEU A 15 -33.30 17.75 14.91
C LEU A 15 -32.92 18.19 13.49
N GLY A 16 -33.91 18.53 12.65
CA GLY A 16 -33.67 19.03 11.30
C GLY A 16 -32.89 20.35 11.29
N PHE A 17 -33.20 21.26 12.22
CA PHE A 17 -32.47 22.51 12.40
C PHE A 17 -31.02 22.27 12.86
N LEU A 18 -30.79 21.32 13.78
CA LEU A 18 -29.44 20.99 14.25
C LEU A 18 -28.59 20.37 13.14
N ILE A 19 -29.17 19.50 12.31
CA ILE A 19 -28.51 18.90 11.14
C ILE A 19 -28.16 19.97 10.11
N LEU A 20 -29.09 20.88 9.80
CA LEU A 20 -28.84 22.01 8.90
C LEU A 20 -27.75 22.96 9.42
N LEU A 21 -27.71 23.18 10.73
CA LEU A 21 -26.70 24.02 11.38
C LEU A 21 -25.32 23.36 11.35
N LEU A 22 -25.23 22.04 11.61
CA LEU A 22 -24.00 21.27 11.49
C LEU A 22 -23.48 21.19 10.05
N LEU A 23 -24.39 21.03 9.07
CA LEU A 23 -24.07 21.06 7.64
C LEU A 23 -23.62 22.45 7.17
N GLY A 24 -24.20 23.51 7.73
CA GLY A 24 -23.78 24.89 7.49
C GLY A 24 -22.40 25.20 8.07
N CYS A 25 -22.08 24.67 9.25
CA CYS A 25 -20.76 24.81 9.87
C CYS A 25 -19.65 24.02 9.16
N ALA A 26 -19.99 22.94 8.44
CA ALA A 26 -19.03 22.12 7.70
C ALA A 26 -18.66 22.69 6.31
N GLY A 27 -19.32 23.76 5.85
CA GLY A 27 -19.20 24.28 4.49
C GLY A 27 -20.00 23.43 3.50
N ILE A 28 -20.78 24.08 2.62
CA ILE A 28 -21.72 23.44 1.68
C ILE A 28 -21.02 22.44 0.73
N ALA A 29 -19.70 22.53 0.56
CA ALA A 29 -18.91 21.59 -0.23
C ALA A 29 -18.93 20.16 0.34
N VAL A 30 -18.85 19.98 1.66
CA VAL A 30 -18.73 18.65 2.28
C VAL A 30 -19.95 17.75 2.03
N PRO A 31 -21.22 18.18 2.24
CA PRO A 31 -22.36 17.30 1.95
C PRO A 31 -22.54 17.02 0.46
N ILE A 32 -22.20 17.96 -0.42
CA ILE A 32 -22.26 17.75 -1.87
C ILE A 32 -21.18 16.74 -2.29
N ASP A 33 -19.94 16.94 -1.85
CA ASP A 33 -18.83 16.01 -2.12
C ASP A 33 -19.09 14.63 -1.53
N LEU A 34 -19.72 14.55 -0.35
CA LEU A 34 -20.12 13.28 0.26
C LEU A 34 -21.18 12.56 -0.57
N ILE A 35 -22.23 13.28 -1.02
CA ILE A 35 -23.28 12.71 -1.88
C ILE A 35 -22.70 12.28 -3.22
N VAL A 36 -21.86 13.10 -3.83
CA VAL A 36 -21.18 12.81 -5.10
C VAL A 36 -20.23 11.61 -4.93
N SER A 37 -19.50 11.53 -3.82
CA SER A 37 -18.61 10.41 -3.52
C SER A 37 -19.38 9.12 -3.21
N LEU A 38 -20.55 9.19 -2.56
CA LEU A 38 -21.41 8.03 -2.35
C LEU A 38 -22.02 7.53 -3.67
N ALA A 39 -22.49 8.45 -4.52
CA ALA A 39 -23.13 8.11 -5.79
C ALA A 39 -22.13 7.65 -6.85
N PHE A 40 -20.96 8.29 -6.92
CA PHE A 40 -19.99 8.14 -8.02
C PHE A 40 -18.55 7.87 -7.58
N GLY A 41 -18.22 7.91 -6.29
CA GLY A 41 -16.85 7.71 -5.81
C GLY A 41 -16.29 6.31 -6.09
N TRP A 42 -17.17 5.31 -6.23
CA TRP A 42 -16.77 3.96 -6.65
C TRP A 42 -16.22 3.93 -8.10
N LEU A 43 -16.63 4.84 -8.98
CA LEU A 43 -16.06 4.96 -10.33
C LEU A 43 -14.61 5.46 -10.29
N LEU A 44 -14.34 6.44 -9.41
CA LEU A 44 -12.98 6.94 -9.19
C LEU A 44 -12.08 5.87 -8.55
N PHE A 45 -12.65 5.08 -7.64
CA PHE A 45 -11.97 3.92 -7.07
C PHE A 45 -11.58 2.88 -8.12
N LEU A 46 -12.51 2.50 -9.02
CA LEU A 46 -12.23 1.58 -10.12
C LEU A 46 -11.16 2.13 -11.08
N LYS A 47 -11.17 3.44 -11.36
CA LYS A 47 -10.15 4.08 -12.20
C LYS A 47 -8.76 4.07 -11.56
N ARG A 48 -8.67 4.12 -10.23
CA ARG A 48 -7.40 4.18 -9.47
C ARG A 48 -6.84 2.79 -9.14
N SER A 49 -7.59 1.72 -9.37
CA SER A 49 -7.16 0.34 -9.12
C SER A 49 -6.76 -0.34 -10.44
N PRO A 50 -5.47 -0.28 -10.85
CA PRO A 50 -5.01 -0.89 -12.09
C PRO A 50 -5.03 -2.44 -12.09
N GLU A 51 -5.40 -3.08 -10.98
CA GLU A 51 -5.35 -4.54 -10.80
C GLU A 51 -6.73 -5.23 -10.83
N VAL A 52 -7.81 -4.53 -11.18
CA VAL A 52 -9.12 -5.20 -11.34
C VAL A 52 -9.08 -6.10 -12.58
N GLN A 53 -8.68 -7.35 -12.38
CA GLN A 53 -8.72 -8.38 -13.40
C GLN A 53 -10.17 -8.78 -13.65
N ILE A 54 -10.76 -8.24 -14.73
CA ILE A 54 -12.10 -8.62 -15.16
C ILE A 54 -12.05 -10.07 -15.63
N ASN A 55 -12.56 -10.98 -14.81
CA ASN A 55 -12.67 -12.39 -15.19
C ASN A 55 -13.85 -12.59 -16.15
N GLY A 56 -13.58 -12.44 -17.45
CA GLY A 56 -14.58 -12.60 -18.50
C GLY A 56 -15.27 -13.97 -18.49
N SER A 57 -14.54 -15.04 -18.11
CA SER A 57 -15.12 -16.39 -18.01
C SER A 57 -16.14 -16.50 -16.87
N GLY A 58 -15.91 -15.82 -15.75
CA GLY A 58 -16.83 -15.75 -14.62
C GLY A 58 -18.11 -14.98 -14.98
N ILE A 59 -17.97 -13.85 -15.68
CA ILE A 59 -19.11 -13.05 -16.15
C ILE A 59 -19.97 -13.87 -17.11
N LEU A 60 -19.35 -14.52 -18.10
CA LEU A 60 -20.05 -15.36 -19.06
C LEU A 60 -20.81 -16.49 -18.36
N SER A 61 -20.17 -17.18 -17.42
CA SER A 61 -20.81 -18.23 -16.62
C SER A 61 -22.01 -17.71 -15.83
N GLY A 62 -21.89 -16.52 -15.22
CA GLY A 62 -22.99 -15.88 -14.50
C GLY A 62 -24.19 -15.56 -15.41
N VAL A 63 -23.94 -15.00 -16.60
CA VAL A 63 -24.98 -14.69 -17.59
C VAL A 63 -25.68 -15.96 -18.07
N VAL A 64 -24.91 -17.02 -18.38
CA VAL A 64 -25.46 -18.32 -18.80
C VAL A 64 -26.33 -18.91 -17.71
N CYS A 65 -25.84 -18.97 -16.46
CA CYS A 65 -26.61 -19.49 -15.33
C CYS A 65 -27.90 -18.71 -15.09
N LEU A 66 -27.85 -17.37 -15.12
CA LEU A 66 -29.03 -16.53 -14.92
C LEU A 66 -30.06 -16.72 -16.05
N THR A 67 -29.59 -16.85 -17.29
CA THR A 67 -30.45 -17.09 -18.46
C THR A 67 -31.13 -18.46 -18.36
N LEU A 68 -30.37 -19.52 -18.05
CA LEU A 68 -30.91 -20.87 -17.85
C LEU A 68 -31.93 -20.90 -16.70
N PHE A 69 -31.63 -20.23 -15.59
CA PHE A 69 -32.54 -20.09 -14.47
C PHE A 69 -33.84 -19.38 -14.89
N ALA A 70 -33.75 -18.26 -15.61
CA ALA A 70 -34.92 -17.51 -16.06
C ALA A 70 -35.81 -18.33 -17.01
N VAL A 71 -35.21 -19.08 -17.93
CA VAL A 71 -35.92 -19.98 -18.86
C VAL A 71 -36.59 -21.12 -18.10
N GLY A 72 -35.84 -21.81 -17.23
CA GLY A 72 -36.38 -22.89 -16.41
C GLY A 72 -37.53 -22.43 -15.52
N LEU A 73 -37.37 -21.28 -14.86
CA LEU A 73 -38.41 -20.66 -14.04
C LEU A 73 -39.63 -20.25 -14.87
N HIS A 74 -39.45 -19.76 -16.10
CA HIS A 74 -40.57 -19.45 -16.99
C HIS A 74 -41.40 -20.69 -17.30
N HIS A 75 -40.76 -21.78 -17.72
CA HIS A 75 -41.45 -23.04 -18.03
C HIS A 75 -42.18 -23.60 -16.82
N PHE A 76 -41.52 -23.59 -15.66
CA PHE A 76 -42.10 -24.04 -14.41
C PHE A 76 -43.33 -23.21 -14.00
N LEU A 77 -43.23 -21.87 -14.01
CA LEU A 77 -44.34 -20.99 -13.63
C LEU A 77 -45.49 -21.06 -14.62
N ARG A 78 -45.20 -21.20 -15.92
CA ARG A 78 -46.23 -21.41 -16.94
C ARG A 78 -46.98 -22.72 -16.72
N TRP A 79 -46.27 -23.81 -16.41
CA TRP A 79 -46.87 -25.09 -16.07
C TRP A 79 -47.72 -25.00 -14.79
N LEU A 80 -47.17 -24.41 -13.73
CA LEU A 80 -47.84 -24.27 -12.44
C LEU A 80 -49.12 -23.43 -12.54
N HIS A 81 -49.07 -22.31 -13.27
CA HIS A 81 -50.22 -21.46 -13.54
C HIS A 81 -51.35 -22.23 -14.25
N GLY A 82 -51.00 -23.08 -15.22
CA GLY A 82 -51.96 -23.96 -15.89
C GLY A 82 -52.62 -24.97 -14.94
N GLN A 83 -51.83 -25.60 -14.06
CA GLN A 83 -52.34 -26.56 -13.07
C GLN A 83 -53.30 -25.92 -12.06
N ILE A 84 -52.94 -24.75 -11.53
CA ILE A 84 -53.79 -24.02 -10.55
C ILE A 84 -55.15 -23.67 -11.16
N GLN A 85 -55.18 -23.27 -12.43
CA GLN A 85 -56.42 -22.90 -13.11
C GLN A 85 -57.30 -24.11 -13.42
N GLN A 86 -56.71 -25.25 -13.79
CA GLN A 86 -57.47 -26.49 -14.00
C GLN A 86 -58.11 -27.02 -12.70
N GLY A 87 -57.45 -26.83 -11.54
CA GLY A 87 -57.98 -27.26 -10.24
C GLY A 87 -59.15 -26.43 -9.70
N GLN A 88 -59.43 -25.25 -10.25
CA GLN A 88 -60.49 -24.36 -9.77
C GLN A 88 -61.85 -24.55 -10.47
N GLY A 89 -61.99 -25.53 -11.38
CA GLY A 89 -63.26 -25.89 -12.00
C GLY A 89 -63.90 -24.80 -12.87
N GLY A 90 -63.15 -23.76 -13.24
CA GLY A 90 -63.59 -22.65 -14.09
C GLY A 90 -63.12 -22.79 -15.54
N ASP A 91 -63.69 -21.97 -16.42
CA ASP A 91 -63.40 -21.87 -17.85
C ASP A 91 -61.89 -21.87 -18.20
N PRO A 92 -61.49 -22.34 -19.39
CA PRO A 92 -60.10 -22.37 -19.80
C PRO A 92 -59.46 -20.96 -19.72
N PRO A 93 -58.19 -20.87 -19.31
CA PRO A 93 -57.56 -19.59 -19.03
C PRO A 93 -57.51 -18.65 -20.22
N THR A 94 -57.90 -17.40 -19.99
CA THR A 94 -57.95 -16.34 -21.01
C THR A 94 -56.58 -15.76 -21.37
N SER A 95 -55.54 -16.02 -20.58
CA SER A 95 -54.15 -15.62 -20.91
C SER A 95 -53.12 -16.60 -20.34
N PRO A 96 -52.13 -17.04 -21.14
CA PRO A 96 -50.99 -17.80 -20.62
C PRO A 96 -50.08 -16.90 -19.76
N TRP A 97 -49.24 -17.53 -18.93
CA TRP A 97 -48.18 -16.87 -18.17
C TRP A 97 -47.22 -16.13 -19.13
N LYS A 98 -47.02 -14.82 -18.88
CA LYS A 98 -46.26 -13.94 -19.77
C LYS A 98 -44.79 -13.88 -19.38
N TRP A 99 -43.92 -13.73 -20.39
CA TRP A 99 -42.48 -13.55 -20.17
C TRP A 99 -42.15 -12.32 -19.32
N SER A 100 -42.91 -11.23 -19.46
CA SER A 100 -42.72 -10.02 -18.65
C SER A 100 -42.90 -10.25 -17.15
N TRP A 101 -43.74 -11.22 -16.76
CA TRP A 101 -43.92 -11.57 -15.34
C TRP A 101 -42.74 -12.36 -14.81
N THR A 102 -42.19 -13.29 -15.60
CA THR A 102 -40.96 -13.99 -15.24
C THR A 102 -39.79 -13.04 -15.12
N THR A 103 -39.60 -12.12 -16.08
CA THR A 103 -38.49 -11.17 -16.03
C THR A 103 -38.58 -10.25 -14.82
N SER A 104 -39.78 -9.77 -14.48
CA SER A 104 -39.99 -8.97 -13.27
C SER A 104 -39.68 -9.77 -11.99
N LEU A 105 -40.10 -11.03 -11.92
CA LEU A 105 -39.82 -11.88 -10.76
C LEU A 105 -38.33 -12.18 -10.62
N VAL A 106 -37.64 -12.52 -11.72
CA VAL A 106 -36.19 -12.74 -11.73
C VAL A 106 -35.46 -11.47 -11.32
N ALA A 107 -35.86 -10.31 -11.82
CA ALA A 107 -35.27 -9.02 -11.43
C ALA A 107 -35.43 -8.76 -9.92
N ILE A 108 -36.61 -9.03 -9.35
CA ILE A 108 -36.85 -8.91 -7.89
C ILE A 108 -35.93 -9.85 -7.11
N ILE A 109 -35.80 -11.12 -7.54
CA ILE A 109 -34.93 -12.11 -6.88
C ILE A 109 -33.48 -11.65 -6.92
N VAL A 110 -32.98 -11.19 -8.07
CA VAL A 110 -31.61 -10.67 -8.22
C VAL A 110 -31.40 -9.45 -7.34
N LEU A 111 -32.34 -8.50 -7.33
CA LEU A 111 -32.26 -7.31 -6.48
C LEU A 111 -32.23 -7.68 -4.99
N MET A 112 -33.06 -8.61 -4.55
CA MET A 112 -33.07 -9.10 -3.17
C MET A 112 -31.76 -9.80 -2.81
N PHE A 113 -31.21 -10.60 -3.72
CA PHE A 113 -29.94 -11.29 -3.53
C PHE A 113 -28.78 -10.29 -3.40
N VAL A 114 -28.70 -9.31 -4.31
CA VAL A 114 -27.69 -8.23 -4.26
C VAL A 114 -27.84 -7.43 -2.97
N ALA A 115 -29.06 -7.03 -2.60
CA ALA A 115 -29.32 -6.35 -1.34
C ALA A 115 -28.84 -7.17 -0.14
N GLY A 116 -29.14 -8.48 -0.10
CA GLY A 116 -28.67 -9.38 0.95
C GLY A 116 -27.15 -9.44 1.05
N LEU A 117 -26.44 -9.62 -0.08
CA LEU A 117 -24.97 -9.60 -0.11
C LEU A 117 -24.41 -8.27 0.41
N THR A 118 -25.00 -7.14 -0.01
CA THR A 118 -24.56 -5.82 0.49
C THR A 118 -24.80 -5.66 1.98
N SER A 119 -25.94 -6.11 2.51
CA SER A 119 -26.24 -6.05 3.95
C SER A 119 -25.28 -6.89 4.78
N VAL A 120 -24.95 -8.11 4.34
CA VAL A 120 -23.95 -8.97 5.00
C VAL A 120 -22.57 -8.31 4.99
N GLY A 121 -22.17 -7.75 3.84
CA GLY A 121 -20.92 -7.00 3.72
C GLY A 121 -20.87 -5.82 4.70
N VAL A 122 -21.91 -4.99 4.74
CA VAL A 122 -22.00 -3.86 5.67
C VAL A 122 -21.98 -4.32 7.12
N ALA A 123 -22.74 -5.35 7.49
CA ALA A 123 -22.79 -5.87 8.85
C ALA A 123 -21.44 -6.44 9.30
N HIS A 124 -20.76 -7.20 8.44
CA HIS A 124 -19.43 -7.72 8.71
C HIS A 124 -18.41 -6.60 8.89
N GLN A 125 -18.37 -5.63 7.96
CA GLN A 125 -17.46 -4.50 8.04
C GLN A 125 -17.73 -3.66 9.29
N THR A 126 -19.00 -3.39 9.61
CA THR A 126 -19.41 -2.65 10.81
C THR A 126 -19.06 -3.41 12.09
N GLY A 127 -19.25 -4.72 12.12
CA GLY A 127 -18.90 -5.57 13.27
C GLY A 127 -17.40 -5.58 13.55
N TRP A 128 -16.58 -5.69 12.51
CA TRP A 128 -15.12 -5.54 12.62
C TRP A 128 -14.75 -4.14 13.14
N LEU A 129 -15.39 -3.10 12.62
CA LEU A 129 -15.17 -1.70 12.99
C LEU A 129 -15.47 -1.41 14.48
N LEU A 130 -16.52 -2.02 15.01
CA LEU A 130 -16.96 -1.82 16.40
C LEU A 130 -16.14 -2.64 17.41
N THR A 131 -15.49 -3.71 16.96
CA THR A 131 -14.72 -4.62 17.83
C THR A 131 -13.21 -4.40 17.73
N SER A 132 -12.73 -3.55 16.82
CA SER A 132 -11.32 -3.21 16.73
C SER A 132 -10.89 -2.35 17.92
N SER A 133 -9.87 -2.80 18.63
CA SER A 133 -9.30 -2.13 19.82
C SER A 133 -8.48 -0.86 19.52
N GLU A 134 -8.46 -0.39 18.26
CA GLU A 134 -7.54 0.65 17.78
C GLU A 134 -8.30 1.73 16.96
N PRO A 135 -7.84 3.00 16.97
CA PRO A 135 -8.57 4.12 16.35
C PRO A 135 -8.63 4.06 14.80
N LEU A 136 -9.84 4.26 14.27
CA LEU A 136 -10.21 4.06 12.85
C LEU A 136 -9.46 4.91 11.82
N LEU A 137 -9.11 6.14 12.16
CA LEU A 137 -8.38 7.06 11.26
C LEU A 137 -6.89 6.67 11.13
N SER A 138 -6.30 6.09 12.17
CA SER A 138 -4.89 5.70 12.19
C SER A 138 -4.60 4.54 11.22
N PHE A 139 -5.54 3.59 11.08
CA PHE A 139 -5.33 2.40 10.23
C PHE A 139 -5.16 2.73 8.74
N GLY A 140 -5.98 3.63 8.20
CA GLY A 140 -5.90 4.01 6.78
C GLY A 140 -4.59 4.71 6.46
N ILE A 141 -4.20 5.64 7.33
CA ILE A 141 -2.96 6.42 7.21
C ILE A 141 -1.75 5.48 7.33
N MET A 142 -1.63 4.71 8.41
CA MET A 142 -0.47 3.83 8.64
C MET A 142 -0.32 2.75 7.55
N ARG A 143 -1.43 2.18 7.05
CA ARG A 143 -1.37 1.24 5.92
C ARG A 143 -0.88 1.92 4.65
N GLY A 144 -1.34 3.15 4.37
CA GLY A 144 -0.90 3.96 3.25
C GLY A 144 0.59 4.30 3.34
N GLU A 145 1.03 4.78 4.51
CA GLU A 145 2.42 5.10 4.80
C GLU A 145 3.32 3.88 4.65
N ARG A 146 2.93 2.73 5.21
CA ARG A 146 3.69 1.49 5.06
C ARG A 146 3.78 1.04 3.61
N SER A 147 2.68 1.14 2.86
CA SER A 147 2.66 0.82 1.44
C SER A 147 3.61 1.71 0.64
N GLN A 148 3.63 3.01 0.93
CA GLN A 148 4.53 3.96 0.29
C GLN A 148 6.00 3.73 0.71
N ALA A 149 6.27 3.40 1.98
CA ALA A 149 7.62 3.03 2.43
C ALA A 149 8.16 1.79 1.70
N VAL A 150 7.30 0.78 1.51
CA VAL A 150 7.62 -0.41 0.69
C VAL A 150 7.91 -0.01 -0.76
N ASN A 151 7.14 0.90 -1.34
CA ASN A 151 7.37 1.36 -2.71
C ASN A 151 8.69 2.16 -2.84
N ASN A 152 9.03 2.98 -1.85
CA ASN A 152 10.32 3.68 -1.81
C ASN A 152 11.50 2.69 -1.81
N LEU A 153 11.43 1.63 -1.00
CA LEU A 153 12.42 0.54 -1.01
C LEU A 153 12.46 -0.24 -2.33
N LYS A 154 11.31 -0.46 -2.98
CA LYS A 154 11.28 -1.08 -4.31
C LYS A 154 11.96 -0.20 -5.35
N GLN A 155 11.71 1.11 -5.33
CA GLN A 155 12.37 2.06 -6.25
C GLN A 155 13.88 2.07 -6.02
N MET A 156 14.34 2.14 -4.76
CA MET A 156 15.77 2.06 -4.45
C MET A 156 16.38 0.71 -4.84
N GLY A 157 15.69 -0.40 -4.59
CA GLY A 157 16.13 -1.74 -5.00
C GLY A 157 16.29 -1.87 -6.51
N LEU A 158 15.32 -1.37 -7.27
CA LEU A 158 15.38 -1.34 -8.73
C LEU A 158 16.50 -0.42 -9.23
N ALA A 159 16.67 0.76 -8.64
CA ALA A 159 17.73 1.69 -9.00
C ALA A 159 19.13 1.12 -8.72
N LEU A 160 19.30 0.41 -7.59
CA LEU A 160 20.52 -0.31 -7.26
C LEU A 160 20.81 -1.45 -8.25
N TYR A 161 19.77 -2.20 -8.65
CA TYR A 161 19.90 -3.25 -9.65
C TYR A 161 20.29 -2.69 -11.03
N ASN A 162 19.76 -1.52 -11.39
CA ASN A 162 19.99 -0.87 -12.68
C ASN A 162 21.23 0.04 -12.73
N TYR A 163 21.93 0.26 -11.60
CA TYR A 163 23.02 1.25 -11.50
C TYR A 163 24.04 1.11 -12.64
N HIS A 164 24.72 -0.04 -12.73
CA HIS A 164 25.62 -0.41 -13.82
C HIS A 164 25.34 -1.86 -14.23
N HIS A 165 24.14 -2.11 -14.76
CA HIS A 165 23.75 -3.43 -15.27
C HIS A 165 24.31 -3.64 -16.69
N HIS A 166 25.16 -4.66 -16.85
CA HIS A 166 25.58 -5.17 -18.15
C HIS A 166 24.92 -6.51 -18.44
N GLU A 167 24.83 -6.91 -19.71
CA GLU A 167 24.08 -8.09 -20.20
C GLU A 167 24.30 -9.38 -19.39
N GLU A 168 25.47 -9.56 -18.76
CA GLU A 168 25.79 -10.76 -17.98
C GLU A 168 26.04 -10.52 -16.49
N THR A 169 26.14 -9.26 -16.01
CA THR A 169 26.53 -8.97 -14.63
C THR A 169 26.02 -7.60 -14.17
N ALA A 170 25.33 -7.58 -13.02
CA ALA A 170 24.93 -6.35 -12.34
C ALA A 170 26.06 -5.87 -11.43
N TYR A 171 26.40 -4.58 -11.49
CA TYR A 171 27.29 -3.93 -10.54
C TYR A 171 26.49 -2.99 -9.63
N TYR A 172 26.65 -3.19 -8.33
CA TYR A 172 26.10 -2.33 -7.29
C TYR A 172 27.09 -1.22 -6.93
N PRO A 173 26.62 -0.01 -6.60
CA PRO A 173 27.49 1.09 -6.24
C PRO A 173 28.26 0.78 -4.94
N PRO A 174 29.43 1.42 -4.73
CA PRO A 174 30.04 1.45 -3.40
C PRO A 174 29.12 2.16 -2.40
N GLY A 175 29.29 1.83 -1.12
CA GLY A 175 28.57 2.48 -0.02
C GLY A 175 28.82 3.99 0.06
N GLY A 176 30.06 4.37 -0.21
CA GLY A 176 30.44 5.73 -0.49
C GLY A 176 31.77 5.83 -1.20
N THR A 177 32.03 6.95 -1.84
CA THR A 177 33.29 7.25 -2.52
C THR A 177 34.18 8.13 -1.64
N PHE A 178 35.48 7.95 -1.80
CA PHE A 178 36.51 8.67 -1.07
C PHE A 178 37.62 9.06 -2.04
N ASP A 179 38.24 10.21 -1.83
CA ASP A 179 39.40 10.60 -2.63
C ASP A 179 40.69 9.91 -2.15
N SER A 180 41.81 10.18 -2.82
CA SER A 180 43.12 9.62 -2.50
C SER A 180 43.63 9.99 -1.10
N GLN A 181 43.05 11.00 -0.45
CA GLN A 181 43.35 11.40 0.92
C GLN A 181 42.35 10.82 1.94
N GLY A 182 41.42 9.97 1.48
CA GLY A 182 40.35 9.39 2.30
C GLY A 182 39.24 10.38 2.64
N ARG A 183 39.16 11.54 1.98
CA ARG A 183 38.08 12.49 2.21
C ARG A 183 36.80 11.98 1.58
N ALA A 184 35.74 11.98 2.38
CA ALA A 184 34.42 11.52 2.03
C ALA A 184 33.81 12.34 0.88
N GLN A 185 33.44 11.67 -0.21
CA GLN A 185 32.88 12.30 -1.42
C GLN A 185 31.36 12.12 -1.48
N HIS A 186 30.84 10.95 -1.85
CA HIS A 186 29.41 10.75 -2.09
C HIS A 186 28.92 9.39 -1.58
N GLY A 187 27.69 9.31 -1.07
CA GLY A 187 27.03 8.06 -0.69
C GLY A 187 26.30 7.37 -1.83
N TRP A 188 26.00 6.08 -1.64
CA TRP A 188 25.31 5.23 -2.63
C TRP A 188 24.00 5.82 -3.14
N GLN A 189 23.23 6.52 -2.29
CA GLN A 189 21.99 7.20 -2.68
C GLN A 189 22.20 8.36 -3.66
N ALA A 190 23.34 9.05 -3.58
CA ALA A 190 23.69 10.05 -4.59
C ALA A 190 24.04 9.38 -5.93
N LEU A 191 24.70 8.21 -5.88
CA LEU A 191 25.16 7.50 -7.06
C LEU A 191 24.00 6.91 -7.88
N ILE A 192 22.93 6.44 -7.24
CA ILE A 192 21.75 5.86 -7.92
C ILE A 192 20.68 6.89 -8.32
N LEU A 193 20.89 8.17 -8.05
CA LEU A 193 19.84 9.19 -8.18
C LEU A 193 19.33 9.33 -9.63
N ALA A 194 20.18 9.07 -10.64
CA ALA A 194 19.76 9.01 -12.04
C ALA A 194 18.75 7.86 -12.29
N GLN A 195 19.01 6.67 -11.72
CA GLN A 195 18.13 5.50 -11.81
C GLN A 195 16.87 5.61 -10.94
N MET A 196 16.78 6.64 -10.09
CA MET A 196 15.57 7.04 -9.36
C MET A 196 14.71 8.05 -10.15
N ASP A 197 14.86 8.09 -11.49
CA ASP A 197 14.20 9.04 -12.40
C ASP A 197 14.45 10.53 -12.07
N ASN A 198 15.60 10.84 -11.45
CA ASN A 198 15.95 12.19 -11.03
C ASN A 198 17.20 12.75 -11.74
N GLN A 199 17.25 12.57 -13.06
CA GLN A 199 18.39 12.98 -13.91
C GLN A 199 18.72 14.47 -13.81
N VAL A 200 17.71 15.34 -13.65
CA VAL A 200 17.90 16.79 -13.57
C VAL A 200 18.72 17.16 -12.33
N LEU A 201 18.37 16.62 -11.15
CA LEU A 201 19.12 16.87 -9.92
C LEU A 201 20.48 16.19 -9.96
N TYR A 202 20.57 14.97 -10.53
CA TYR A 202 21.84 14.28 -10.71
C TYR A 202 22.85 15.12 -11.47
N ASN A 203 22.43 15.74 -12.59
CA ASN A 203 23.30 16.60 -13.41
C ASN A 203 23.72 17.92 -12.72
N GLN A 204 23.07 18.30 -11.62
CA GLN A 204 23.43 19.47 -10.82
C GLN A 204 24.48 19.16 -9.74
N ILE A 205 24.75 17.88 -9.47
CA ILE A 205 25.75 17.49 -8.47
C ILE A 205 27.13 17.56 -9.11
N ASN A 206 28.05 18.27 -8.47
CA ASN A 206 29.45 18.23 -8.82
C ASN A 206 30.11 17.04 -8.11
N PHE A 207 30.28 15.93 -8.83
CA PHE A 207 30.87 14.71 -8.29
C PHE A 207 32.38 14.79 -8.00
N ASP A 208 33.06 15.85 -8.46
CA ASP A 208 34.48 16.11 -8.17
C ASP A 208 34.70 16.82 -6.82
N LEU A 209 33.62 17.28 -6.19
CA LEU A 209 33.64 17.96 -4.88
C LEU A 209 32.88 17.13 -3.83
N PRO A 210 33.24 17.20 -2.54
CA PRO A 210 32.50 16.52 -1.49
C PRO A 210 31.00 16.84 -1.50
N TRP A 211 30.17 15.89 -1.07
CA TRP A 211 28.71 16.07 -1.00
C TRP A 211 28.29 17.29 -0.17
N ASN A 212 29.07 17.64 0.87
CA ASN A 212 28.82 18.77 1.75
C ASN A 212 29.54 20.06 1.32
N ASP A 213 30.16 20.09 0.13
CA ASP A 213 30.73 21.31 -0.42
C ASP A 213 29.63 22.35 -0.69
N ARG A 214 29.99 23.64 -0.62
CA ARG A 214 29.06 24.75 -0.86
C ARG A 214 28.44 24.69 -2.26
N SER A 215 29.17 24.23 -3.27
CA SER A 215 28.62 24.07 -4.63
C SER A 215 27.52 23.01 -4.71
N ASN A 216 27.55 22.03 -3.80
CA ASN A 216 26.61 20.91 -3.73
C ASN A 216 25.48 21.14 -2.73
N SER A 217 25.50 22.22 -1.93
CA SER A 217 24.56 22.43 -0.82
C SER A 217 23.09 22.54 -1.26
N THR A 218 22.83 23.12 -2.43
CA THR A 218 21.46 23.20 -2.97
C THR A 218 20.95 21.81 -3.36
N SER A 219 21.80 21.02 -4.03
CA SER A 219 21.44 19.68 -4.47
C SER A 219 21.14 18.79 -3.26
N PHE A 220 22.08 18.64 -2.33
CA PHE A 220 21.88 17.83 -1.12
C PHE A 220 20.95 18.46 -0.08
N GLY A 221 20.59 19.73 -0.22
CA GLY A 221 19.52 20.37 0.54
C GLY A 221 18.12 20.09 -0.01
N THR A 222 18.01 19.43 -1.17
CA THR A 222 16.71 19.08 -1.78
C THR A 222 16.14 17.84 -1.12
N THR A 223 14.96 17.97 -0.51
CA THR A 223 14.23 16.86 0.08
C THR A 223 13.59 16.00 -1.00
N LEU A 224 13.84 14.69 -0.96
CA LEU A 224 13.35 13.72 -1.95
C LEU A 224 12.39 12.75 -1.28
N GLU A 225 11.13 12.72 -1.72
CA GLU A 225 10.07 11.92 -1.08
C GLU A 225 10.41 10.42 -1.02
N PHE A 226 11.08 9.89 -2.05
CA PHE A 226 11.49 8.49 -2.09
C PHE A 226 12.61 8.13 -1.10
N TYR A 227 13.29 9.11 -0.50
CA TYR A 227 14.25 8.90 0.60
C TYR A 227 13.66 9.14 1.98
N ASN A 228 12.43 9.63 2.06
CA ASN A 228 11.70 9.82 3.30
C ASN A 228 10.74 8.65 3.54
N ASN A 229 10.74 8.12 4.76
CA ASN A 229 9.70 7.22 5.21
C ASN A 229 8.48 8.05 5.65
N PRO A 230 7.30 7.87 5.04
CA PRO A 230 6.10 8.66 5.35
C PRO A 230 5.54 8.41 6.76
N GLY A 231 5.89 7.29 7.41
CA GLY A 231 5.55 7.05 8.81
C GLY A 231 6.50 7.73 9.82
N ILE A 232 7.54 8.42 9.34
CA ILE A 232 8.41 9.27 10.17
C ILE A 232 8.04 10.72 9.85
N HIS A 233 7.49 11.41 10.85
CA HIS A 233 7.11 12.82 10.73
C HIS A 233 8.23 13.71 11.27
N GLY A 234 8.67 14.68 10.45
CA GLY A 234 9.85 15.48 10.74
C GLY A 234 11.14 14.80 10.31
N PHE A 235 12.27 15.44 10.64
CA PHE A 235 13.62 14.97 10.31
C PHE A 235 13.89 14.88 8.80
N GLU A 236 13.28 15.74 8.00
CA GLU A 236 13.55 15.82 6.56
C GLU A 236 14.91 16.46 6.26
N LYS A 237 15.44 17.24 7.20
CA LYS A 237 16.73 17.93 7.11
C LYS A 237 17.50 17.92 8.42
N ASP A 238 18.82 17.96 8.33
CA ASP A 238 19.71 18.17 9.48
C ASP A 238 19.79 19.66 9.89
N SER A 239 20.54 19.94 10.96
CA SER A 239 20.74 21.31 11.47
C SER A 239 21.52 22.23 10.50
N LYS A 240 22.17 21.66 9.48
CA LYS A 240 22.90 22.38 8.44
C LYS A 240 22.07 22.56 7.17
N GLY A 241 20.85 22.03 7.13
CA GLY A 241 19.91 22.16 6.01
C GLY A 241 20.05 21.09 4.92
N TYR A 242 20.88 20.06 5.13
CA TYR A 242 20.99 18.94 4.20
C TYR A 242 19.82 17.97 4.39
N ALA A 243 19.24 17.51 3.28
CA ALA A 243 18.12 16.59 3.28
C ALA A 243 18.56 15.18 3.71
N LEU A 244 17.81 14.64 4.66
CA LEU A 244 18.06 13.34 5.30
C LEU A 244 17.46 12.19 4.48
N SER A 245 17.92 10.97 4.78
CA SER A 245 17.23 9.76 4.37
C SER A 245 16.83 8.92 5.57
N HIS A 246 15.60 8.41 5.52
CA HIS A 246 15.04 7.45 6.49
C HIS A 246 15.35 5.99 6.13
N TYR A 247 16.25 5.77 5.17
CA TYR A 247 16.71 4.45 4.74
C TYR A 247 18.23 4.40 4.75
N SER A 248 18.79 3.22 5.02
CA SER A 248 20.23 2.99 5.03
C SER A 248 20.58 1.71 4.28
N GLY A 249 21.78 1.66 3.70
CA GLY A 249 22.31 0.46 3.07
C GLY A 249 22.77 -0.59 4.10
N ASN A 250 22.81 -1.85 3.69
CA ASN A 250 23.46 -2.91 4.46
C ASN A 250 24.99 -2.72 4.43
N ALA A 251 25.63 -2.52 5.58
CA ALA A 251 27.08 -2.31 5.68
C ALA A 251 27.90 -3.48 5.14
N TRP A 252 27.35 -4.69 5.10
CA TRP A 252 28.07 -5.85 4.56
C TRP A 252 27.88 -6.04 3.07
N VAL A 253 27.08 -5.20 2.39
CA VAL A 253 26.92 -5.18 0.92
C VAL A 253 27.33 -3.83 0.35
N LEU A 254 26.76 -2.76 0.89
CA LEU A 254 26.98 -1.35 0.58
C LEU A 254 27.89 -0.66 1.61
N GLY A 255 28.81 -1.38 2.24
CA GLY A 255 29.79 -0.76 3.15
C GLY A 255 31.11 -0.47 2.46
N GLY A 256 31.68 0.69 2.77
CA GLY A 256 32.99 1.11 2.27
C GLY A 256 32.97 1.64 0.83
N ASP A 257 34.12 1.58 0.18
CA ASP A 257 34.44 2.18 -1.12
C ASP A 257 34.44 1.21 -2.30
N LYS A 258 34.08 -0.05 -2.04
CA LYS A 258 34.11 -1.11 -3.05
C LYS A 258 32.73 -1.29 -3.68
N SER A 259 32.67 -1.15 -5.00
CA SER A 259 31.58 -1.68 -5.80
C SER A 259 31.61 -3.21 -5.74
N ARG A 260 30.43 -3.82 -5.81
CA ARG A 260 30.27 -5.28 -5.82
C ARG A 260 29.48 -5.69 -7.03
N ASN A 261 29.85 -6.83 -7.59
CA ASN A 261 29.09 -7.42 -8.67
C ASN A 261 28.18 -8.53 -8.14
N SER A 262 27.17 -8.92 -8.92
CA SER A 262 26.22 -9.95 -8.52
C SER A 262 26.84 -11.33 -8.26
N LYS A 263 28.03 -11.63 -8.81
CA LYS A 263 28.76 -12.88 -8.55
C LYS A 263 29.47 -12.89 -7.19
N ASP A 264 29.71 -11.73 -6.59
CA ASP A 264 30.24 -11.60 -5.23
C ASP A 264 29.16 -11.91 -4.16
N ILE A 265 27.90 -12.05 -4.57
CA ILE A 265 26.75 -12.33 -3.71
C ILE A 265 26.35 -13.81 -3.89
N THR A 266 27.17 -14.70 -3.32
CA THR A 266 27.02 -16.15 -3.48
C THR A 266 25.83 -16.73 -2.72
N ASP A 267 25.31 -16.05 -1.71
CA ASP A 267 24.13 -16.47 -0.95
C ASP A 267 22.82 -16.25 -1.73
N GLY A 268 22.89 -15.54 -2.86
CA GLY A 268 21.78 -15.30 -3.76
C GLY A 268 20.98 -14.03 -3.44
N GLY A 269 20.57 -13.32 -4.49
CA GLY A 269 19.96 -12.00 -4.34
C GLY A 269 18.64 -11.96 -3.54
N ALA A 270 17.90 -13.06 -3.53
CA ALA A 270 16.63 -13.20 -2.79
C ALA A 270 16.83 -13.44 -1.29
N GLN A 271 18.06 -13.72 -0.85
CA GLN A 271 18.41 -14.03 0.54
C GLN A 271 19.42 -13.03 1.13
N THR A 272 19.91 -12.08 0.34
CA THR A 272 20.81 -11.02 0.82
C THR A 272 20.08 -9.67 0.91
N LEU A 273 20.11 -9.05 2.08
CA LEU A 273 19.59 -7.71 2.34
C LEU A 273 20.45 -6.66 1.65
N MET A 274 19.79 -5.71 1.00
CA MET A 274 20.44 -4.62 0.28
C MET A 274 20.35 -3.31 1.07
N ALA A 275 19.14 -2.89 1.45
CA ALA A 275 18.87 -1.69 2.23
C ALA A 275 17.63 -1.88 3.11
N GLY A 276 17.45 -0.99 4.09
CA GLY A 276 16.30 -1.07 5.00
C GLY A 276 15.98 0.27 5.64
N GLU A 277 14.84 0.31 6.34
CA GLU A 277 14.42 1.47 7.11
C GLU A 277 15.40 1.73 8.29
N ALA A 278 15.63 3.01 8.57
CA ALA A 278 16.37 3.48 9.74
C ALA A 278 15.40 4.05 10.79
N PRO A 279 15.62 3.82 12.10
CA PRO A 279 14.74 4.33 13.15
C PRO A 279 15.16 5.73 13.65
N SER A 280 16.43 6.10 13.51
CA SER A 280 17.02 7.32 14.08
C SER A 280 18.41 7.59 13.50
N HIS A 281 19.08 8.68 13.90
CA HIS A 281 20.41 9.07 13.42
C HIS A 281 20.50 9.06 11.88
N PHE A 282 19.47 9.65 11.26
CA PHE A 282 19.39 9.77 9.81
C PHE A 282 20.61 10.51 9.28
N LYS A 283 21.12 10.07 8.14
CA LYS A 283 22.22 10.72 7.46
C LYS A 283 21.69 11.44 6.22
N PRO A 284 22.31 12.56 5.82
CA PRO A 284 22.02 13.15 4.53
C PRO A 284 22.15 12.11 3.42
N TRP A 285 21.28 12.16 2.41
CA TRP A 285 21.31 11.16 1.33
C TRP A 285 22.61 11.21 0.50
N GLY A 286 23.37 12.30 0.59
CA GLY A 286 24.73 12.42 0.04
C GLY A 286 25.84 11.79 0.88
N HIS A 287 25.57 11.39 2.13
CA HIS A 287 26.62 11.02 3.07
C HIS A 287 27.23 9.64 2.72
N PRO A 288 28.57 9.53 2.57
CA PRO A 288 29.27 8.31 2.12
C PRO A 288 29.28 7.14 3.11
N THR A 289 28.57 7.28 4.22
CA THR A 289 28.48 6.25 5.26
C THR A 289 27.04 5.99 5.67
N ASN A 290 26.08 6.21 4.76
CA ASN A 290 24.68 5.89 5.01
C ASN A 290 24.41 4.39 4.86
N TRP A 291 25.06 3.62 5.74
CA TRP A 291 24.91 2.19 5.86
C TRP A 291 24.92 1.79 7.33
N ARG A 292 24.33 0.64 7.65
CA ARG A 292 24.16 0.11 9.01
C ARG A 292 24.48 -1.37 9.04
N ASP A 293 24.99 -1.82 10.18
CA ASP A 293 25.35 -3.21 10.39
C ASP A 293 24.11 -4.04 10.78
N PRO A 294 23.69 -5.05 9.97
CA PRO A 294 22.59 -5.94 10.31
C PRO A 294 22.78 -6.67 11.65
N ALA A 295 24.02 -6.87 12.12
CA ALA A 295 24.27 -7.48 13.44
C ALA A 295 23.67 -6.68 14.60
N GLN A 296 23.32 -5.41 14.40
CA GLN A 296 22.65 -4.57 15.40
C GLN A 296 21.16 -4.90 15.55
N GLY A 297 20.59 -5.78 14.71
CA GLY A 297 19.18 -6.17 14.78
C GLY A 297 18.19 -5.09 14.31
N ILE A 298 16.91 -5.34 14.53
CA ILE A 298 15.80 -4.47 14.13
C ILE A 298 15.17 -3.83 15.37
N ASN A 299 15.12 -2.49 15.42
CA ASN A 299 14.61 -1.71 16.55
C ASN A 299 15.30 -2.07 17.89
N ARG A 300 16.60 -2.41 17.85
CA ARG A 300 17.41 -2.72 19.04
C ARG A 300 18.48 -1.67 19.35
N SER A 301 18.87 -0.86 18.36
CA SER A 301 19.89 0.17 18.46
C SER A 301 19.49 1.39 17.62
N LEU A 302 19.87 2.58 18.08
CA LEU A 302 19.65 3.83 17.35
C LEU A 302 20.46 3.91 16.04
N ASP A 303 21.57 3.18 15.97
CA ASP A 303 22.45 3.06 14.80
C ASP A 303 22.16 1.78 13.97
N GLY A 304 21.21 0.95 14.43
CA GLY A 304 20.75 -0.25 13.73
C GLY A 304 19.59 0.02 12.77
N PHE A 305 19.06 -1.05 12.17
CA PHE A 305 17.87 -0.94 11.33
C PHE A 305 16.59 -0.87 12.17
N GLY A 306 15.53 -0.34 11.60
CA GLY A 306 14.29 -0.10 12.33
C GLY A 306 13.33 0.81 11.58
N GLY A 307 12.05 0.70 11.87
CA GLY A 307 11.00 1.44 11.16
C GLY A 307 9.92 1.93 12.12
N PRO A 308 9.11 2.91 11.69
CA PRO A 308 8.02 3.47 12.51
C PRO A 308 6.84 2.50 12.67
N PHE A 309 6.80 1.41 11.90
CA PHE A 309 5.68 0.48 11.87
C PHE A 309 5.79 -0.59 12.97
N PRO A 310 4.67 -1.01 13.59
CA PRO A 310 4.70 -1.94 14.72
C PRO A 310 5.31 -3.31 14.41
N GLY A 311 6.32 -3.70 15.18
CA GLY A 311 6.83 -5.08 15.26
C GLY A 311 7.96 -5.44 14.29
N GLY A 312 8.56 -4.48 13.58
CA GLY A 312 9.57 -4.78 12.57
C GLY A 312 9.96 -3.59 11.70
N ALA A 313 10.54 -3.87 10.54
CA ALA A 313 10.93 -2.89 9.54
C ALA A 313 10.88 -3.51 8.13
N ASN A 314 10.73 -2.66 7.12
CA ASN A 314 10.82 -3.07 5.71
C ASN A 314 12.28 -3.08 5.24
N PHE A 315 12.62 -4.08 4.42
CA PHE A 315 13.94 -4.25 3.83
C PHE A 315 13.82 -4.59 2.35
N SER A 316 14.69 -4.02 1.53
CA SER A 316 14.93 -4.48 0.17
C SER A 316 16.02 -5.55 0.16
N PHE A 317 15.83 -6.52 -0.72
CA PHE A 317 16.78 -7.57 -1.04
C PHE A 317 17.52 -7.20 -2.33
N VAL A 318 18.64 -7.88 -2.56
CA VAL A 318 19.51 -7.66 -3.73
C VAL A 318 18.78 -7.98 -5.05
N ASP A 319 17.77 -8.85 -5.02
CA ASP A 319 16.88 -9.15 -6.16
C ASP A 319 15.80 -8.08 -6.41
N GLY A 320 15.76 -7.02 -5.59
CA GLY A 320 14.76 -5.95 -5.67
C GLY A 320 13.43 -6.25 -4.97
N SER A 321 13.25 -7.45 -4.41
CA SER A 321 12.08 -7.75 -3.58
C SER A 321 12.14 -6.98 -2.26
N VAL A 322 10.98 -6.66 -1.69
CA VAL A 322 10.88 -5.99 -0.39
C VAL A 322 10.08 -6.86 0.56
N ARG A 323 10.63 -7.10 1.75
CA ARG A 323 9.98 -7.91 2.78
C ARG A 323 9.97 -7.18 4.11
N TYR A 324 8.95 -7.47 4.90
CA TYR A 324 8.84 -6.99 6.27
C TYR A 324 9.43 -8.01 7.23
N LEU A 325 10.47 -7.63 7.97
CA LEU A 325 11.14 -8.51 8.92
C LEU A 325 10.77 -8.11 10.35
N LYS A 326 10.39 -9.10 11.17
CA LYS A 326 9.97 -8.87 12.55
C LYS A 326 11.17 -8.58 13.44
N ASN A 327 11.00 -7.73 14.45
CA ASN A 327 12.04 -7.47 15.47
C ASN A 327 12.32 -8.67 16.40
N THR A 328 11.51 -9.73 16.29
CA THR A 328 11.69 -11.02 16.96
C THR A 328 12.41 -12.06 16.11
N ILE A 329 12.86 -11.71 14.89
CA ILE A 329 13.69 -12.59 14.05
C ILE A 329 14.91 -13.08 14.83
N ASP A 330 15.32 -14.34 14.64
CA ASP A 330 16.56 -14.85 15.24
C ASP A 330 17.73 -13.98 14.75
N PRO A 331 18.54 -13.38 15.66
CA PRO A 331 19.65 -12.53 15.27
C PRO A 331 20.65 -13.22 14.33
N ARG A 332 20.80 -14.55 14.41
CA ARG A 332 21.64 -15.34 13.51
C ARG A 332 21.09 -15.36 12.08
N ILE A 333 19.77 -15.49 11.94
CA ILE A 333 19.10 -15.43 10.64
C ILE A 333 19.20 -14.03 10.05
N PHE A 334 18.92 -12.99 10.85
CA PHE A 334 19.04 -11.61 10.35
C PHE A 334 20.47 -11.25 9.95
N LYS A 335 21.47 -11.74 10.68
CA LYS A 335 22.87 -11.66 10.30
C LYS A 335 23.15 -12.43 9.00
N ALA A 336 22.71 -13.67 8.86
CA ALA A 336 22.92 -14.45 7.64
C ALA A 336 22.25 -13.77 6.42
N LEU A 337 21.06 -13.19 6.58
CA LEU A 337 20.43 -12.37 5.53
C LEU A 337 21.26 -11.12 5.20
N GLY A 338 22.05 -10.60 6.13
CA GLY A 338 22.93 -9.46 5.91
C GLY A 338 24.19 -9.81 5.12
N THR A 339 24.64 -11.06 5.13
CA THR A 339 25.90 -11.44 4.48
C THR A 339 25.71 -11.69 2.99
N PRO A 340 26.67 -11.27 2.14
CA PRO A 340 26.64 -11.56 0.71
C PRO A 340 27.11 -13.00 0.37
N SER A 341 27.93 -13.60 1.24
CA SER A 341 28.71 -14.80 0.97
C SER A 341 29.03 -15.61 2.23
N GLY A 342 28.07 -15.72 3.15
CA GLY A 342 28.17 -16.48 4.40
C GLY A 342 27.93 -17.98 4.22
N GLY A 343 27.21 -18.39 3.16
CA GLY A 343 26.95 -19.78 2.81
C GLY A 343 25.87 -20.46 3.65
N GLU A 344 25.14 -19.71 4.48
CA GLU A 344 24.04 -20.25 5.28
C GLU A 344 22.81 -20.58 4.41
N VAL A 345 22.22 -21.76 4.61
CA VAL A 345 20.96 -22.11 3.97
C VAL A 345 19.81 -21.61 4.84
N ILE A 346 19.11 -20.57 4.36
CA ILE A 346 17.97 -19.97 5.05
C ILE A 346 16.69 -20.37 4.31
N SER A 347 15.70 -20.90 5.03
CA SER A 347 14.39 -21.20 4.46
C SER A 347 13.44 -20.00 4.64
N ASN A 348 12.52 -19.81 3.67
CA ASN A 348 11.60 -18.66 3.66
C ASN A 348 10.64 -18.62 4.88
N ASP A 349 10.43 -19.74 5.57
CA ASP A 349 9.61 -19.80 6.79
C ASP A 349 10.35 -19.28 8.03
N GLN A 350 11.65 -19.01 7.92
CA GLN A 350 12.49 -18.54 9.03
C GLN A 350 12.51 -17.02 9.22
N TYR A 351 11.91 -16.23 8.31
CA TYR A 351 11.97 -14.76 8.38
C TYR A 351 10.73 -14.02 7.85
#